data_AF-A0A948WE21-F1
#
_entry.id   AF-A0A948WE21-F1
#
_cell.length_a   1.000
_cell.length_b   1.000
_cell.length_c   1.000
_cell.angle_alpha   90.00
_cell.angle_beta   90.00
_cell.angle_gamma   90.00
#
_symmetry.space_group_name_H-M   'P 1'
#
loop_
_entity.id
_entity.type
_entity.pdbx_description
1 polymer ?
#
loop_
_entity_poly.entity_id
_entity_poly.type
_entity_poly.pdbx_seq_one_letter_code
_entity_poly.pdbx_strand_id
1 'polypeptide(L)'
;MSTFAYLRDRLFLFSCVLYAVNRWAIKPLVPHGFFAWSLNDLLLIPCAVPVCLWIEKKTGLRKHDRPPDAREIVFVLLLWSVLFEIVAPRFIARATGDWLDVVAYAAGGGLAWLWWNRPLPPH
;
A
#
# COMPACT_ATOMS: atom_id res chain seq x y z
N MET A 1 -0.21 -17.18 18.27
CA MET A 1 0.30 -16.43 17.10
C MET A 1 -0.72 -15.39 16.71
N SER A 2 -0.30 -14.14 16.49
CA SER A 2 -1.18 -13.05 16.06
C SER A 2 -1.75 -13.35 14.66
N THR A 3 -3.08 -13.34 14.52
CA THR A 3 -3.76 -13.54 13.23
C THR A 3 -3.82 -12.21 12.50
N PHE A 4 -3.42 -12.17 11.23
CA PHE A 4 -3.52 -10.98 10.41
C PHE A 4 -4.99 -10.67 10.11
N ALA A 5 -5.41 -9.43 10.40
CA ALA A 5 -6.82 -9.03 10.34
C ALA A 5 -7.29 -8.61 8.94
N TYR A 6 -6.40 -8.60 7.94
CA TYR A 6 -6.69 -8.23 6.54
C TYR A 6 -7.41 -6.87 6.46
N LEU A 7 -8.65 -6.85 5.94
CA LEU A 7 -9.47 -5.66 5.78
C LEU A 7 -9.90 -5.01 7.11
N ARG A 8 -9.70 -5.69 8.25
CA ARG A 8 -9.97 -5.16 9.59
C ARG A 8 -8.69 -4.71 10.29
N ASP A 9 -7.55 -4.75 9.60
CA ASP A 9 -6.28 -4.30 10.16
C ASP A 9 -6.29 -2.79 10.43
N ARG A 10 -5.70 -2.39 11.55
CA ARG A 10 -5.72 -0.97 11.97
C ARG A 10 -4.91 -0.08 11.04
N LEU A 11 -3.78 -0.58 10.52
CA LEU A 11 -2.97 0.17 9.57
C LEU A 11 -3.70 0.29 8.25
N PHE A 12 -4.30 -0.79 7.76
CA PHE A 12 -5.15 -0.75 6.56
C PHE A 12 -6.23 0.33 6.65
N LEU A 13 -7.04 0.29 7.72
CA LEU A 13 -8.14 1.22 7.91
C LEU A 13 -7.64 2.66 8.04
N PHE A 14 -6.58 2.87 8.82
CA PHE A 14 -5.96 4.18 8.97
C PHE A 14 -5.44 4.72 7.64
N SER A 15 -4.72 3.91 6.86
CA SER A 15 -4.22 4.29 5.55
C SER A 15 -5.34 4.58 4.56
N CYS A 16 -6.43 3.80 4.56
CA CYS A 16 -7.59 4.05 3.71
C CYS A 16 -8.28 5.36 4.06
N VAL A 17 -8.49 5.63 5.36
CA VAL A 17 -9.08 6.88 5.83
C VAL A 17 -8.18 8.06 5.46
N LEU A 18 -6.87 7.95 5.70
CA LEU A 18 -5.93 9.01 5.39
C LEU A 18 -5.84 9.27 3.88
N TYR A 19 -5.89 8.22 3.05
CA TYR A 19 -5.96 8.34 1.60
C TYR A 19 -7.24 9.06 1.17
N ALA A 20 -8.40 8.68 1.71
CA ALA A 20 -9.69 9.30 1.40
C ALA A 20 -9.72 10.79 1.79
N VAL A 21 -9.26 11.11 3.00
CA VAL A 21 -9.14 12.49 3.49
C VAL A 21 -8.18 13.29 2.61
N ASN A 22 -7.02 12.73 2.27
CA ASN A 22 -6.06 13.42 1.44
C ASN A 22 -6.60 13.66 0.02
N ARG A 23 -7.28 12.67 -0.57
CA ARG A 23 -7.84 12.74 -1.92
C ARG A 23 -9.00 13.71 -2.04
N TRP A 24 -9.92 13.75 -1.06
CA TRP A 24 -11.17 14.50 -1.17
C TRP A 24 -11.22 15.80 -0.37
N ALA A 25 -10.46 15.93 0.72
CA ALA A 25 -10.45 17.14 1.53
C ALA A 25 -9.17 17.95 1.33
N ILE A 26 -8.00 17.32 1.40
CA ILE A 26 -6.72 18.06 1.39
C ILE A 26 -6.29 18.48 -0.01
N LYS A 27 -6.28 17.56 -0.99
CA LYS A 27 -5.87 17.87 -2.38
C LYS A 27 -6.64 19.05 -3.01
N PRO A 28 -7.95 19.21 -2.80
CA PRO A 28 -8.67 20.38 -3.31
C PRO A 28 -8.26 21.71 -2.65
N LEU A 29 -7.79 21.68 -1.40
CA LEU A 29 -7.42 22.86 -0.63
C LEU A 29 -5.93 23.21 -0.74
N VAL A 30 -5.08 22.21 -0.96
CA VAL A 30 -3.62 22.34 -1.02
C VAL A 30 -3.11 21.61 -2.27
N PRO A 31 -3.07 22.28 -3.43
CA PRO A 31 -2.73 21.65 -4.71
C PRO A 31 -1.23 21.39 -4.90
N HIS A 32 -0.37 21.79 -3.95
CA HIS A 32 1.08 21.68 -4.06
C HIS A 32 1.71 21.06 -2.80
N GLY A 33 2.85 20.39 -2.95
CA GLY A 33 3.62 19.79 -1.86
C GLY A 33 3.32 18.31 -1.58
N PHE A 34 3.87 17.78 -0.50
CA PHE A 34 3.89 16.35 -0.18
C PHE A 34 2.48 15.70 -0.18
N PHE A 35 1.48 16.39 0.37
CA PHE A 35 0.08 15.93 0.39
C PHE A 35 -0.52 15.83 -1.02
N ALA A 36 -0.13 16.72 -1.93
CA ALA A 36 -0.59 16.72 -3.30
C ALA A 36 0.07 15.62 -4.15
N TRP A 37 1.36 15.34 -3.92
CA TRP A 37 2.16 14.54 -4.85
C TRP A 37 2.55 13.15 -4.34
N SER A 38 2.80 12.93 -3.04
CA SER A 38 3.49 11.71 -2.59
C SER A 38 2.79 10.95 -1.45
N LEU A 39 1.91 11.60 -0.69
CA LEU A 39 1.22 10.95 0.44
C LEU A 39 0.35 9.78 -0.03
N ASN A 40 -0.34 9.92 -1.17
CA ASN A 40 -1.18 8.84 -1.68
C ASN A 40 -0.36 7.63 -2.10
N ASP A 41 0.81 7.86 -2.70
CA ASP A 41 1.72 6.82 -3.15
C ASP A 41 2.33 6.09 -1.95
N LEU A 42 2.74 6.83 -0.92
CA LEU A 42 3.16 6.24 0.36
C LEU A 42 2.08 5.33 0.99
N LEU A 43 0.79 5.70 0.85
CA LEU A 43 -0.32 4.94 1.42
C LEU A 43 -0.80 3.79 0.53
N LEU A 44 -0.36 3.73 -0.73
CA LEU A 44 -0.85 2.74 -1.70
C LEU A 44 -0.60 1.32 -1.23
N ILE A 45 0.64 1.00 -0.84
CA ILE A 45 1.04 -0.34 -0.43
C ILE A 45 0.35 -0.80 0.86
N PRO A 46 0.31 -0.03 1.97
CA PRO A 46 -0.43 -0.44 3.17
C PRO A 46 -1.95 -0.58 2.93
N CYS A 47 -2.51 0.10 1.93
CA CYS A 47 -3.90 -0.12 1.52
C CYS A 47 -4.06 -1.38 0.65
N ALA A 48 -3.15 -1.63 -0.28
CA ALA A 48 -3.29 -2.68 -1.28
C ALA A 48 -2.97 -4.08 -0.73
N VAL A 49 -1.89 -4.22 0.06
CA VAL A 49 -1.43 -5.53 0.57
C VAL A 49 -2.55 -6.28 1.30
N PRO A 50 -3.28 -5.70 2.27
CA PRO A 50 -4.34 -6.40 2.98
C PRO A 50 -5.47 -6.89 2.07
N VAL A 51 -5.77 -6.14 1.00
CA VAL A 51 -6.77 -6.50 0.00
C VAL A 51 -6.28 -7.65 -0.87
N CYS A 52 -5.06 -7.55 -1.43
CA CYS A 52 -4.45 -8.61 -2.24
C CYS A 52 -4.38 -9.93 -1.47
N LEU A 53 -3.90 -9.89 -0.23
CA LEU A 53 -3.78 -11.08 0.60
C LEU A 53 -5.14 -11.65 1.02
N TRP A 54 -6.16 -10.81 1.18
CA TRP A 54 -7.53 -11.27 1.43
C TRP A 54 -8.09 -12.01 0.21
N ILE A 55 -7.83 -11.51 -1.01
CA ILE A 55 -8.20 -12.18 -2.26
C ILE A 55 -7.45 -13.52 -2.39
N GLU A 56 -6.15 -13.55 -2.13
CA GLU A 56 -5.36 -14.79 -2.14
C GLU A 56 -5.88 -15.82 -1.13
N LYS A 57 -6.29 -15.38 0.06
CA LYS A 57 -6.93 -16.25 1.05
C LYS A 57 -8.26 -16.79 0.55
N LYS A 58 -9.11 -15.94 -0.05
CA LYS A 58 -10.43 -16.33 -0.57
C LYS A 58 -10.34 -17.28 -1.76
N THR A 59 -9.30 -17.15 -2.58
CA THR A 59 -9.02 -18.03 -3.72
C THR A 59 -8.26 -19.30 -3.35
N GLY A 60 -7.82 -19.42 -2.09
CA GLY A 60 -7.07 -20.58 -1.60
C GLY A 60 -5.59 -20.59 -1.98
N LEU A 61 -5.09 -19.53 -2.62
CA LEU A 61 -3.66 -19.35 -2.94
C LEU A 61 -2.83 -19.18 -1.67
N ARG A 62 -3.37 -18.45 -0.68
CA ARG A 62 -2.73 -18.27 0.63
C ARG A 62 -3.38 -19.19 1.66
N LYS A 63 -2.58 -20.11 2.20
CA LYS A 63 -3.03 -21.13 3.18
C LYS A 63 -2.79 -20.74 4.65
N HIS A 64 -2.33 -19.51 4.91
CA HIS A 64 -1.95 -19.06 6.25
C HIS A 64 -2.43 -17.64 6.56
N ASP A 65 -2.72 -17.40 7.84
CA ASP A 65 -3.17 -16.10 8.35
C ASP A 65 -2.08 -15.33 9.12
N ARG A 66 -0.81 -15.69 8.92
CA ARG A 66 0.32 -14.95 9.48
C ARG A 66 0.44 -13.55 8.83
N PRO A 67 1.08 -12.59 9.52
CA PRO A 67 1.39 -11.27 8.96
C PRO A 67 2.05 -11.35 7.57
N PRO A 68 1.95 -10.29 6.76
CA PRO A 68 2.53 -10.25 5.43
C PRO A 68 4.05 -10.43 5.46
N ASP A 69 4.55 -11.34 4.63
CA ASP A 69 5.98 -11.48 4.41
C ASP A 69 6.50 -10.32 3.57
N ALA A 70 7.79 -10.01 3.73
CA ALA A 70 8.48 -9.06 2.87
C ALA A 70 8.32 -9.41 1.37
N ARG A 71 8.31 -10.70 1.02
CA ARG A 71 8.11 -11.17 -0.36
C ARG A 71 6.75 -10.80 -0.92
N GLU A 72 5.71 -10.89 -0.10
CA GLU A 72 4.32 -10.60 -0.49
C GLU A 72 4.15 -9.09 -0.70
N ILE A 73 4.75 -8.28 0.17
CA ILE A 73 4.77 -6.82 0.04
C ILE A 73 5.55 -6.40 -1.21
N VAL A 74 6.74 -6.98 -1.44
CA VAL A 74 7.56 -6.71 -2.63
C VAL A 74 6.82 -7.12 -3.90
N PHE A 75 6.10 -8.26 -3.90
CA PHE A 75 5.29 -8.67 -5.04
C PHE A 75 4.21 -7.64 -5.37
N VAL A 76 3.45 -7.19 -4.36
CA VAL A 76 2.41 -6.16 -4.55
C VAL A 76 3.04 -4.84 -5.00
N LEU A 77 4.19 -4.45 -4.46
CA LEU A 77 4.93 -3.26 -4.89
C LEU A 77 5.32 -3.36 -6.36
N LEU A 78 5.94 -4.45 -6.78
CA LEU A 78 6.35 -4.65 -8.17
C LEU A 78 5.15 -4.66 -9.11
N LEU A 79 4.05 -5.30 -8.71
CA LEU A 79 2.80 -5.31 -9.47
C LEU A 79 2.29 -3.88 -9.70
N TRP A 80 2.26 -3.05 -8.66
CA TRP A 80 1.82 -1.66 -8.77
C TRP A 80 2.81 -0.79 -9.55
N SER A 81 4.11 -0.95 -9.32
CA SER A 81 5.15 -0.26 -10.10
C SER A 81 5.02 -0.58 -11.58
N VAL A 82 4.88 -1.85 -11.98
CA VAL A 82 4.69 -2.21 -13.39
C VAL A 82 3.38 -1.62 -13.93
N LEU A 83 2.31 -1.68 -13.15
CA LEU A 83 1.00 -1.16 -13.58
C LEU A 83 1.02 0.35 -13.81
N PHE A 84 1.64 1.12 -12.92
CA PHE A 84 1.66 2.59 -13.03
C PHE A 84 2.80 3.14 -13.88
N GLU A 85 3.96 2.50 -13.91
CA GLU A 85 5.12 2.99 -14.69
C GLU A 85 5.10 2.50 -16.14
N ILE A 86 4.59 1.30 -16.39
CA ILE A 86 4.68 0.66 -17.72
C ILE A 86 3.31 0.58 -18.40
N VAL A 87 2.29 0.16 -17.66
CA VAL A 87 0.96 -0.06 -18.25
C VAL A 87 0.21 1.27 -18.39
N ALA A 88 0.10 2.07 -17.32
CA ALA A 88 -0.68 3.30 -17.32
C ALA A 88 -0.26 4.31 -18.41
N PRO A 89 1.03 4.59 -18.68
CA PRO A 89 1.45 5.53 -19.73
C PRO A 89 1.05 5.08 -21.14
N ARG A 90 0.88 3.77 -21.37
CA ARG A 90 0.45 3.24 -22.66
C ARG A 90 -1.04 3.50 -22.95
N PHE A 91 -1.85 3.68 -21.91
CA PHE A 91 -3.28 3.93 -22.03
C PHE A 91 -3.66 5.39 -21.73
N ILE A 92 -2.83 6.09 -20.97
CA ILE A 92 -3.07 7.46 -20.52
C ILE A 92 -1.91 8.31 -20.99
N ALA A 93 -2.12 9.07 -22.07
CA ALA A 93 -1.11 9.93 -22.70
C ALA A 93 -0.52 11.03 -21.79
N ARG A 94 -1.05 11.22 -20.57
CA ARG A 94 -0.57 12.17 -19.55
C ARG A 94 0.06 11.50 -18.33
N ALA A 95 0.10 10.17 -18.27
CA ALA A 95 0.80 9.46 -17.21
C ALA A 95 2.27 9.32 -17.63
N THR A 96 3.17 9.95 -16.86
CA THR A 96 4.62 9.79 -17.03
C THR A 96 5.07 8.96 -15.85
N GLY A 97 5.84 7.89 -16.10
CA GLY A 97 6.45 7.13 -15.02
C GLY A 97 7.42 8.02 -14.25
N ASP A 98 7.24 8.10 -12.92
CA ASP A 98 8.11 8.85 -12.02
C ASP A 98 8.71 7.87 -11.03
N TRP A 99 10.01 7.65 -11.11
CA TRP A 99 10.72 6.75 -10.20
C TRP A 99 10.57 7.16 -8.73
N LEU A 100 10.23 8.42 -8.44
CA LEU A 100 9.88 8.88 -7.09
C LEU A 100 8.63 8.20 -6.54
N ASP A 101 7.67 7.83 -7.38
CA ASP A 101 6.48 7.09 -6.98
C ASP A 101 6.86 5.69 -6.51
N VAL A 102 7.81 5.04 -7.20
CA VAL A 102 8.36 3.74 -6.77
C VAL A 102 9.06 3.86 -5.42
N VAL A 103 9.79 4.95 -5.17
CA VAL A 103 10.42 5.21 -3.86
C VAL A 103 9.35 5.40 -2.77
N ALA A 104 8.27 6.13 -3.08
CA ALA A 104 7.15 6.30 -2.15
C ALA A 104 6.45 4.96 -1.85
N TYR A 105 6.21 4.11 -2.86
CA TYR A 105 5.67 2.76 -2.68
C TYR A 105 6.57 1.91 -1.79
N ALA A 106 7.88 1.95 -2.03
CA ALA A 106 8.87 1.23 -1.23
C ALA A 106 8.91 1.69 0.23
N ALA A 107 8.89 2.99 0.46
CA ALA A 107 8.83 3.55 1.81
C ALA A 107 7.54 3.12 2.54
N GLY A 108 6.39 3.20 1.86
CA GLY A 108 5.10 2.80 2.41
C GLY A 108 5.04 1.31 2.75
N GLY A 109 5.54 0.47 1.84
CA GLY A 109 5.66 -0.97 2.04
C GLY A 109 6.61 -1.33 3.18
N GLY A 110 7.75 -0.66 3.30
CA GLY A 110 8.71 -0.86 4.38
C GLY A 110 8.14 -0.49 5.76
N LEU A 111 7.48 0.66 5.87
CA LEU A 111 6.80 1.07 7.11
C LEU A 111 5.68 0.09 7.49
N ALA A 112 4.91 -0.37 6.52
CA ALA A 112 3.86 -1.36 6.74
C ALA A 112 4.42 -2.70 7.20
N TRP A 113 5.51 -3.15 6.59
CA TRP A 113 6.21 -4.37 6.99
C TRP A 113 6.69 -4.30 8.44
N LEU A 114 7.35 -3.20 8.83
CA LEU A 114 7.81 -2.97 10.21
C LEU A 114 6.64 -2.97 11.20
N TRP A 115 5.52 -2.36 10.84
CA TRP A 115 4.33 -2.33 11.69
C TRP A 115 3.72 -3.73 11.91
N TRP A 116 3.57 -4.52 10.85
CA TRP A 116 2.97 -5.85 10.94
C TRP A 116 3.90 -6.92 11.53
N ASN A 117 5.22 -6.76 11.36
CA ASN A 117 6.24 -7.71 11.84
C ASN A 117 6.94 -7.25 13.14
N ARG A 118 6.42 -6.21 13.80
CA ARG A 118 6.96 -5.78 15.09
C ARG A 118 6.93 -6.93 16.11
N PRO A 119 8.00 -7.14 16.90
CA PRO A 119 7.95 -8.07 18.02
C PRO A 119 6.86 -7.63 18.98
N LEU A 120 5.97 -8.53 19.38
CA LEU A 120 5.11 -8.26 20.53
C LEU A 120 6.02 -8.11 21.76
N PRO A 121 5.79 -7.11 22.63
CA PRO A 121 6.57 -6.98 23.85
C PRO A 121 6.48 -8.28 24.66
N PRO A 122 7.60 -8.75 25.26
CA PRO A 122 7.53 -9.90 26.16
C PRO A 122 6.60 -9.54 27.33
N HIS A 123 5.60 -10.40 27.55
CA HIS A 123 4.72 -10.32 28.73
C HIS A 123 5.45 -10.82 29.97
#